data_AF-A0A9D3LVN9-F1
#
_entry.id   AF-A0A9D3LVN9-F1
#
_cell.length_a   1.000
_cell.length_b   1.000
_cell.length_c   1.000
_cell.angle_alpha   90.00
_cell.angle_beta   90.00
_cell.angle_gamma   90.00
#
_symmetry.space_group_name_H-M   'P 1'
#
loop_
_entity.id
_entity.type
_entity.pdbx_description
1 polymer ?
#
loop_
_entity_poly.entity_id
_entity_poly.type
_entity_poly.pdbx_seq_one_letter_code
_entity_poly.pdbx_strand_id
1 'polypeptide(L)'
;MQPLYPGALGVLQTELNSGGDVWDSVCAEQDPFVLSGLMWSWLEQLKEPVLSRRDVQALEEQPKDPSRVFNTLDKGPRQTLTCILHCAAQVMAPSVESAFLDRTIKAFTKMKAGELEEGRIVYKTMRRVLALVLKEMKAQREEEDAGAVAVCPSL
;
A
#
# COMPACT_ATOMS: atom_id res chain seq x y z
N MET A 1 10.28 -12.92 -7.06
CA MET A 1 9.80 -12.21 -8.28
C MET A 1 10.97 -11.36 -8.74
N GLN A 2 11.59 -11.68 -9.88
CA GLN A 2 12.69 -10.86 -10.43
C GLN A 2 12.11 -9.56 -11.01
N PRO A 3 12.79 -8.40 -10.92
CA PRO A 3 12.25 -7.15 -11.42
C PRO A 3 12.31 -7.14 -12.95
N LEU A 4 11.16 -6.82 -13.56
CA LEU A 4 10.94 -6.77 -15.01
C LEU A 4 11.52 -5.50 -15.67
N TYR A 5 12.27 -4.67 -14.93
CA TYR A 5 12.75 -3.36 -15.39
C TYR A 5 14.14 -3.06 -14.79
N PRO A 6 15.23 -3.61 -15.36
CA PRO A 6 16.55 -3.57 -14.71
C PRO A 6 17.27 -2.21 -14.82
N GLY A 7 16.89 -1.36 -15.77
CA GLY A 7 17.61 -0.11 -16.06
C GLY A 7 17.24 1.04 -15.11
N ALA A 8 16.14 1.74 -15.43
CA ALA A 8 15.75 2.97 -14.73
C ALA A 8 15.53 2.77 -13.22
N LEU A 9 14.82 1.71 -12.83
CA LEU A 9 14.58 1.40 -11.41
C LEU A 9 15.89 1.18 -10.64
N GLY A 10 16.82 0.41 -11.21
CA GLY A 10 18.10 0.11 -10.56
C GLY A 10 18.98 1.34 -10.42
N VAL A 11 19.01 2.21 -11.43
CA VAL A 11 19.73 3.48 -11.40
C VAL A 11 19.14 4.40 -10.33
N LEU A 12 17.84 4.71 -10.40
CA LEU A 12 17.16 5.59 -9.44
C LEU A 12 17.31 5.08 -8.00
N GLN A 13 17.16 3.78 -7.79
CA GLN A 13 17.37 3.18 -6.47
C GLN A 13 18.80 3.35 -5.96
N THR A 14 19.80 3.13 -6.81
CA THR A 14 21.21 3.25 -6.43
C THR A 14 21.55 4.70 -6.05
N GLU A 15 21.07 5.66 -6.83
CA GLU A 15 21.34 7.08 -6.60
C GLU A 15 20.58 7.63 -5.38
N LEU A 16 19.34 7.21 -5.14
CA LEU A 16 18.61 7.57 -3.92
C LEU A 16 19.31 7.04 -2.66
N ASN A 17 19.84 5.81 -2.74
CA ASN A 17 20.55 5.19 -1.62
C ASN A 17 21.93 5.82 -1.36
N SER A 18 22.53 6.50 -2.34
CA SER A 18 23.81 7.20 -2.17
C SER A 18 23.65 8.63 -1.63
N GLY A 19 22.41 9.10 -1.44
CA GLY A 19 22.12 10.46 -0.97
C GLY A 19 22.23 11.53 -2.05
N GLY A 20 22.18 11.14 -3.33
CA GLY A 20 22.17 12.09 -4.44
C GLY A 20 20.88 12.91 -4.52
N ASP A 21 20.95 14.07 -5.19
CA ASP A 21 19.76 14.88 -5.51
C ASP A 21 19.06 14.35 -6.77
N VAL A 22 18.31 13.27 -6.59
CA VAL A 22 17.68 12.48 -7.67
C VAL A 22 16.17 12.72 -7.71
N TRP A 23 15.67 13.58 -6.83
CA TRP A 23 14.23 13.84 -6.70
C TRP A 23 13.65 14.44 -7.98
N ASP A 24 14.40 15.29 -8.69
CA ASP A 24 14.00 15.81 -10.00
C ASP A 24 13.80 14.69 -11.03
N SER A 25 14.71 13.71 -11.07
CA SER A 25 14.60 12.53 -11.94
C SER A 25 13.41 11.65 -11.57
N VAL A 26 13.16 11.45 -10.26
CA VAL A 26 11.97 10.72 -9.78
C VAL A 26 10.69 11.47 -10.13
N CYS A 27 10.67 12.80 -10.02
CA CYS A 27 9.52 13.63 -10.39
C CYS A 27 9.28 13.67 -11.91
N ALA A 28 10.33 13.47 -12.72
CA ALA A 28 10.24 13.42 -14.18
C ALA A 28 9.88 12.02 -14.73
N GLU A 29 10.01 10.97 -13.91
CA GLU A 29 9.67 9.60 -14.31
C GLU A 29 8.16 9.46 -14.58
N GLN A 30 7.83 8.86 -15.72
CA GLN A 30 6.44 8.69 -16.18
C GLN A 30 6.00 7.23 -16.20
N ASP A 31 6.93 6.27 -16.12
CA ASP A 31 6.59 4.86 -16.08
C ASP A 31 6.04 4.47 -14.68
N PRO A 32 4.74 4.15 -14.55
CA PRO A 32 4.15 3.76 -13.27
C PRO A 32 4.75 2.46 -12.73
N PHE A 33 5.32 1.60 -13.57
CA PHE A 33 6.02 0.40 -13.12
C PHE A 33 7.36 0.73 -12.47
N VAL A 34 8.08 1.73 -12.98
CA VAL A 34 9.32 2.22 -12.36
C VAL A 34 9.01 2.89 -11.02
N LEU A 35 8.04 3.81 -10.98
CA LEU A 35 7.65 4.52 -9.75
C LEU A 35 7.12 3.57 -8.67
N SER A 36 6.16 2.71 -9.03
CA SER A 36 5.62 1.73 -8.07
C SER A 36 6.67 0.70 -7.68
N GLY A 37 7.51 0.27 -8.62
CA GLY A 37 8.63 -0.63 -8.36
C GLY A 37 9.63 -0.04 -7.37
N LEU A 38 9.98 1.24 -7.51
CA LEU A 38 10.85 1.97 -6.60
C LEU A 38 10.25 2.02 -5.19
N MET A 39 8.98 2.44 -5.06
CA MET A 39 8.24 2.47 -3.80
C MET A 39 8.22 1.10 -3.11
N TRP A 40 7.86 0.04 -3.85
CA TRP A 40 7.80 -1.30 -3.29
C TRP A 40 9.17 -1.83 -2.89
N SER A 41 10.22 -1.57 -3.69
CA SER A 41 11.57 -2.00 -3.36
C SER A 41 12.05 -1.38 -2.05
N TRP A 42 11.71 -0.12 -1.79
CA TRP A 42 12.06 0.57 -0.56
C TRP A 42 11.39 -0.10 0.65
N LEU A 43 10.07 -0.33 0.59
CA LEU A 43 9.33 -0.99 1.68
C LEU A 43 9.84 -2.43 1.94
N GLU A 44 10.10 -3.19 0.88
CA GLU A 44 10.54 -4.58 0.97
C GLU A 44 11.97 -4.72 1.51
N GLN A 45 12.82 -3.69 1.37
CA GLN A 45 14.22 -3.69 1.80
C GLN A 45 14.47 -3.08 3.18
N LEU A 46 13.47 -2.46 3.82
CA LEU A 46 13.60 -1.94 5.18
C LEU A 46 14.17 -3.00 6.11
N LYS A 47 15.04 -2.66 7.08
CA LYS A 47 15.61 -3.65 8.01
C LYS A 47 14.56 -4.21 8.97
N GLU A 48 13.71 -3.35 9.50
CA GLU A 48 12.60 -3.69 10.39
C GLU A 48 11.28 -3.64 9.61
N PRO A 49 10.25 -4.41 10.00
CA PRO A 49 8.93 -4.29 9.40
C PRO A 49 8.31 -2.93 9.73
N VAL A 50 7.49 -2.40 8.82
CA VAL A 50 6.74 -1.16 9.06
C VAL A 50 5.70 -1.35 10.18
N LEU A 51 5.14 -2.56 10.28
CA LEU A 51 4.23 -2.97 11.35
C LEU A 51 4.86 -4.07 12.19
N SER A 52 4.96 -3.81 13.48
CA SER A 52 5.30 -4.84 14.46
C SER A 52 4.13 -5.80 14.66
N ARG A 53 4.42 -6.93 15.32
CA ARG A 53 3.37 -7.87 15.75
C ARG A 53 2.35 -7.22 16.69
N ARG A 54 2.78 -6.30 17.56
CA ARG A 54 1.88 -5.60 18.49
C ARG A 54 0.89 -4.73 17.72
N ASP A 55 1.35 -4.08 16.65
CA ASP A 55 0.50 -3.28 15.78
C ASP A 55 -0.58 -4.15 15.13
N VAL A 56 -0.20 -5.32 14.59
CA VAL A 56 -1.15 -6.25 13.98
C VAL A 56 -2.17 -6.77 15.00
N GLN A 57 -1.75 -7.05 16.24
CA GLN A 57 -2.65 -7.45 17.31
C GLN A 57 -3.62 -6.32 17.68
N ALA A 58 -3.14 -5.08 17.79
CA ALA A 58 -4.00 -3.92 18.07
C ALA A 58 -5.06 -3.72 16.98
N LEU A 59 -4.72 -3.99 15.71
CA LEU A 59 -5.65 -3.99 14.58
C LEU A 59 -6.66 -5.14 14.62
N GLU A 60 -6.32 -6.28 15.23
CA GLU A 60 -7.24 -7.40 15.39
C GLU A 60 -8.40 -7.05 16.34
N GLU A 61 -8.07 -6.34 17.43
CA GLU A 61 -8.95 -5.91 18.51
C GLU A 61 -9.84 -4.72 18.13
N GLN A 62 -9.56 -4.03 17.01
CA GLN A 62 -10.33 -2.84 16.63
C GLN A 62 -11.75 -3.17 16.14
N PRO A 63 -12.71 -2.24 16.36
CA PRO A 63 -14.02 -2.29 15.72
C PRO A 63 -13.88 -2.39 14.21
N LYS A 64 -14.89 -2.97 13.55
CA LYS A 64 -14.95 -3.11 12.09
C LYS A 64 -15.25 -1.77 11.36
N ASP A 65 -14.89 -0.64 11.96
CA ASP A 65 -15.04 0.69 11.37
C ASP A 65 -13.82 0.98 10.46
N PRO A 66 -14.00 0.97 9.13
CA PRO A 66 -12.90 1.19 8.19
C PRO A 66 -12.22 2.55 8.37
N SER A 67 -12.97 3.58 8.80
CA SER A 67 -12.48 4.95 8.91
C SER A 67 -11.53 5.14 10.11
N ARG A 68 -11.57 4.23 11.08
CA ARG A 68 -10.84 4.37 12.35
C ARG A 68 -9.89 3.22 12.65
N VAL A 69 -9.93 2.13 11.88
CA VAL A 69 -9.15 0.91 12.16
C VAL A 69 -7.65 1.16 12.29
N PHE A 70 -7.08 2.11 11.55
CA PHE A 70 -5.65 2.44 11.65
C PHE A 70 -5.30 3.46 12.74
N ASN A 71 -6.25 3.96 13.53
CA ASN A 71 -5.96 4.97 14.56
C ASN A 71 -5.12 4.46 15.72
N THR A 72 -5.00 3.15 15.88
CA THR A 72 -4.11 2.51 16.86
C THR A 72 -2.66 2.46 16.39
N LEU A 73 -2.40 2.70 15.11
CA LEU A 73 -1.05 2.72 14.56
C LEU A 73 -0.39 4.08 14.81
N ASP A 74 0.94 4.04 14.98
CA ASP A 74 1.75 5.25 14.95
C ASP A 74 1.58 6.03 13.64
N LYS A 75 1.84 7.34 13.72
CA LYS A 75 1.60 8.28 12.61
C LYS A 75 2.25 7.82 11.30
N GLY A 76 3.49 7.34 11.33
CA GLY A 76 4.23 6.89 10.15
C GLY A 76 3.53 5.74 9.42
N PRO A 77 3.45 4.53 10.01
CA PRO A 77 2.78 3.38 9.42
C PRO A 77 1.34 3.67 8.98
N ARG A 78 0.59 4.41 9.80
CA ARG A 78 -0.78 4.83 9.47
C ARG A 78 -0.81 5.62 8.16
N GLN A 79 -0.01 6.69 8.06
CA GLN A 79 0.00 7.55 6.88
C GLN A 79 0.50 6.82 5.63
N THR A 80 1.54 6.00 5.77
CA THR A 80 2.07 5.22 4.65
C THR A 80 1.03 4.21 4.12
N LEU A 81 0.37 3.46 5.01
CA LEU A 81 -0.69 2.52 4.62
C LEU A 81 -1.88 3.25 3.96
N THR A 82 -2.37 4.31 4.59
CA THR A 82 -3.49 5.09 4.06
C THR A 82 -3.18 5.63 2.68
N CYS A 83 -1.97 6.18 2.46
CA CYS A 83 -1.55 6.70 1.16
C CYS A 83 -1.54 5.60 0.08
N ILE A 84 -0.91 4.45 0.35
CA ILE A 84 -0.83 3.34 -0.60
C ILE A 84 -2.22 2.77 -0.94
N LEU A 85 -3.09 2.62 0.06
CA LEU A 85 -4.45 2.13 -0.14
C LEU A 85 -5.31 3.13 -0.92
N HIS A 86 -5.15 4.42 -0.64
CA HIS A 86 -5.84 5.48 -1.37
C HIS A 86 -5.43 5.49 -2.85
N CYS A 87 -4.13 5.41 -3.14
CA CYS A 87 -3.64 5.28 -4.52
C CYS A 87 -4.19 4.01 -5.19
N ALA A 88 -4.18 2.87 -4.50
CA ALA A 88 -4.74 1.63 -5.03
C ALA A 88 -6.24 1.73 -5.30
N ALA A 89 -7.02 2.38 -4.44
CA ALA A 89 -8.45 2.60 -4.66
C ALA A 89 -8.73 3.40 -5.95
N GLN A 90 -7.82 4.29 -6.33
CA GLN A 90 -7.95 5.11 -7.53
C GLN A 90 -7.55 4.38 -8.82
N VAL A 91 -6.45 3.65 -8.81
CA VAL A 91 -5.81 3.17 -10.08
C VAL A 91 -5.88 1.65 -10.29
N MET A 92 -6.31 0.88 -9.29
CA MET A 92 -6.18 -0.58 -9.32
C MET A 92 -7.38 -1.29 -9.98
N ALA A 93 -7.09 -2.19 -10.93
CA ALA A 93 -8.07 -3.10 -11.48
C ALA A 93 -8.48 -4.19 -10.46
N PRO A 94 -9.75 -4.64 -10.44
CA PRO A 94 -10.21 -5.69 -9.51
C PRO A 94 -9.40 -7.00 -9.58
N SER A 95 -8.89 -7.36 -10.76
CA SER A 95 -8.14 -8.61 -11.00
C SER A 95 -6.82 -8.70 -10.22
N VAL A 96 -6.22 -7.58 -9.85
CA VAL A 96 -4.91 -7.55 -9.17
C VAL A 96 -5.03 -7.30 -7.66
N GLU A 97 -6.24 -7.06 -7.14
CA GLU A 97 -6.48 -6.69 -5.74
C GLU A 97 -5.90 -7.71 -4.76
N SER A 98 -6.15 -9.01 -4.98
CA SER A 98 -5.65 -10.07 -4.11
C SER A 98 -4.11 -10.07 -4.03
N ALA A 99 -3.44 -9.88 -5.16
CA ALA A 99 -1.98 -9.83 -5.23
C ALA A 99 -1.43 -8.56 -4.57
N PHE A 100 -2.10 -7.43 -4.73
CA PHE A 100 -1.78 -6.17 -4.06
C PHE A 100 -1.88 -6.30 -2.54
N LEU A 101 -2.96 -6.88 -2.03
CA LEU A 101 -3.13 -7.14 -0.59
C LEU A 101 -2.01 -8.05 -0.07
N ASP A 102 -1.72 -9.15 -0.76
CA ASP A 102 -0.65 -10.07 -0.35
C ASP A 102 0.73 -9.40 -0.35
N ARG A 103 1.02 -8.55 -1.35
CA ARG A 103 2.27 -7.79 -1.40
C ARG A 103 2.37 -6.78 -0.26
N THR A 104 1.28 -6.05 0.01
CA THR A 104 1.20 -5.07 1.10
C THR A 104 1.45 -5.76 2.45
N ILE A 105 0.82 -6.91 2.70
CA ILE A 105 1.04 -7.67 3.95
C ILE A 105 2.51 -8.06 4.09
N LYS A 106 3.12 -8.60 3.03
CA LYS A 106 4.54 -9.00 3.04
C LYS A 106 5.47 -7.82 3.31
N ALA A 107 5.29 -6.72 2.58
CA ALA A 107 6.16 -5.56 2.68
C ALA A 107 6.06 -4.89 4.06
N PHE A 108 4.86 -4.78 4.63
CA PHE A 108 4.65 -4.08 5.89
C PHE A 108 4.99 -4.93 7.12
N THR A 109 4.86 -6.25 7.05
CA THR A 109 5.02 -7.13 8.23
C THR A 109 6.25 -8.03 8.16
N LYS A 110 6.87 -8.15 6.98
CA LYS A 110 7.93 -9.12 6.65
C LYS A 110 7.56 -10.59 6.87
N MET A 111 6.28 -10.90 7.08
CA MET A 111 5.81 -12.27 7.28
C MET A 111 5.58 -12.97 5.93
N LYS A 112 5.88 -14.28 5.88
CA LYS A 112 5.52 -15.15 4.75
C LYS A 112 4.19 -15.85 5.02
N ALA A 113 3.40 -16.04 3.95
CA ALA A 113 2.17 -16.81 4.04
C ALA A 113 2.49 -18.30 4.27
N GLY A 114 1.97 -18.88 5.35
CA GLY A 114 1.74 -20.32 5.43
C GLY A 114 2.77 -21.21 6.15
N GLU A 115 3.90 -20.71 6.62
CA GLU A 115 4.95 -21.58 7.22
C GLU A 115 4.83 -21.74 8.74
N LEU A 116 4.29 -20.73 9.44
CA LEU A 116 4.12 -20.72 10.90
C LEU A 116 2.70 -20.23 11.26
N GLU A 117 2.17 -20.68 12.40
CA GLU A 117 0.86 -20.23 12.91
C GLU A 117 0.79 -18.71 13.03
N GLU A 118 1.88 -18.09 13.47
CA GLU A 118 1.99 -16.64 13.59
C GLU A 118 1.81 -15.93 12.25
N GLY A 119 2.40 -16.48 11.18
CA GLY A 119 2.20 -15.96 9.82
C GLY A 119 0.74 -16.05 9.38
N ARG A 120 0.04 -17.14 9.72
CA ARG A 120 -1.39 -17.28 9.39
C ARG A 120 -2.25 -16.22 10.07
N ILE A 121 -2.02 -15.96 11.36
CA ILE A 121 -2.75 -14.94 12.11
C ILE A 121 -2.51 -13.56 11.50
N VAL A 122 -1.24 -13.19 11.26
CA VAL A 122 -0.89 -11.89 10.67
C VAL A 122 -1.56 -11.71 9.31
N TYR A 123 -1.47 -12.72 8.43
CA TYR A 123 -2.11 -12.65 7.12
C TYR A 123 -3.63 -12.52 7.20
N LYS A 124 -4.27 -13.30 8.07
CA LYS A 124 -5.73 -13.26 8.23
C LYS A 124 -6.20 -11.88 8.70
N THR A 125 -5.56 -11.36 9.75
CA THR A 125 -5.89 -10.05 10.32
C THR A 125 -5.64 -8.93 9.32
N MET A 126 -4.44 -8.87 8.74
CA MET A 126 -4.08 -7.81 7.80
C MET A 126 -4.91 -7.87 6.53
N ARG A 127 -5.14 -9.06 5.95
CA ARG A 127 -5.99 -9.19 4.75
C ARG A 127 -7.41 -8.69 5.02
N ARG A 128 -7.98 -9.02 6.17
CA ARG A 128 -9.30 -8.52 6.60
C ARG A 128 -9.32 -6.99 6.69
N VAL A 129 -8.35 -6.41 7.41
CA VAL A 129 -8.27 -4.97 7.66
C VAL A 129 -8.04 -4.19 6.37
N LEU A 130 -7.05 -4.59 5.57
CA LEU A 130 -6.72 -3.91 4.31
C LEU A 130 -7.88 -4.00 3.31
N ALA A 131 -8.54 -5.15 3.18
CA ALA A 131 -9.70 -5.30 2.30
C ALA A 131 -10.88 -4.44 2.74
N LEU A 132 -11.13 -4.34 4.06
CA LEU A 132 -12.17 -3.50 4.63
C LEU A 132 -11.94 -2.02 4.27
N VAL A 133 -10.73 -1.51 4.51
CA VAL A 133 -10.38 -0.10 4.23
C VAL A 133 -10.37 0.19 2.74
N LEU A 134 -9.82 -0.72 1.93
CA LEU A 134 -9.78 -0.54 0.47
C LEU A 134 -11.19 -0.49 -0.13
N LYS A 135 -12.11 -1.34 0.36
CA LYS A 135 -13.50 -1.33 -0.08
C LYS A 135 -14.17 0.01 0.24
N GLU A 136 -13.96 0.53 1.44
CA GLU A 136 -14.49 1.83 1.85
C GLU A 136 -13.98 2.96 0.94
N MET A 137 -12.67 3.01 0.71
CA MET A 137 -12.07 4.05 -0.15
C MET A 137 -12.58 3.97 -1.60
N LYS A 138 -12.83 2.77 -2.12
CA LYS A 138 -13.44 2.59 -3.44
C LYS A 138 -14.90 3.08 -3.48
N ALA A 139 -15.67 2.81 -2.44
CA ALA A 139 -17.06 3.27 -2.35
C ALA A 139 -17.15 4.80 -2.27
N GLN A 140 -16.30 5.43 -1.45
CA GLN A 140 -16.21 6.90 -1.35
C GLN A 140 -15.92 7.53 -2.72
N ARG A 141 -15.03 6.93 -3.51
CA ARG A 141 -14.76 7.37 -4.89
C ARG A 141 -15.98 7.24 -5.81
N GLU A 142 -16.70 6.13 -5.75
CA GLU A 142 -17.90 5.94 -6.59
C GLU A 142 -18.99 6.98 -6.26
N GLU A 143 -19.12 7.35 -4.99
CA GLU A 143 -20.02 8.43 -4.54
C GLU A 143 -19.55 9.81 -5.00
N GLU A 144 -18.24 10.10 -4.95
CA GLU A 144 -17.65 11.34 -5.46
C GLU A 144 -17.82 11.48 -6.98
N ASP A 145 -17.55 10.42 -7.74
CA ASP A 145 -17.72 10.39 -9.20
C ASP A 145 -19.21 10.56 -9.56
N ALA A 146 -20.13 9.90 -8.84
CA ALA A 146 -21.57 10.06 -9.05
C ALA A 146 -22.06 11.48 -8.71
N GLY A 147 -21.54 12.08 -7.63
CA GLY A 147 -21.82 13.45 -7.24
C GLY A 147 -21.29 14.48 -8.25
N ALA A 148 -20.08 14.26 -8.78
CA ALA A 148 -19.49 15.12 -9.82
C ALA A 148 -20.29 15.08 -11.13
N VAL A 149 -20.80 13.90 -11.52
CA VAL A 149 -21.68 13.75 -12.69
C VAL A 149 -23.04 14.44 -12.46
N ALA A 150 -23.58 14.41 -11.24
CA ALA A 150 -24.85 15.08 -10.92
C ALA A 150 -24.76 16.61 -10.91
N VAL A 151 -23.57 17.19 -10.69
CA VAL A 151 -23.33 18.65 -10.63
C VAL A 151 -23.10 19.28 -12.01
N CYS A 152 -22.90 18.48 -13.06
CA CYS A 152 -22.83 18.95 -14.45
C CYS A 152 -24.14 18.70 -15.21
N PRO A 153 -25.18 19.55 -15.09
CA PRO A 153 -26.26 19.55 -16.06
C PRO A 153 -25.68 20.05 -17.39
N SER A 154 -25.87 19.23 -18.43
CA SER A 154 -25.35 19.38 -19.78
C SER A 154 -25.51 20.80 -20.33
N LEU A 155 -24.42 21.38 -20.85
CA LEU A 155 -24.44 22.52 -21.76
C LEU A 155 -24.98 22.12 -23.14
#